data_AF-A0A7T5VG34-F1
#
_entry.id   AF-A0A7T5VG34-F1
#
_cell.length_a   1.000
_cell.length_b   1.000
_cell.length_c   1.000
_cell.angle_alpha   90.00
_cell.angle_beta   90.00
_cell.angle_gamma   90.00
#
_symmetry.space_group_name_H-M   'P 1'
#
loop_
_entity.id
_entity.type
_entity.pdbx_description
1 polymer ?
#
loop_
_entity_poly.entity_id
_entity_poly.type
_entity_poly.pdbx_seq_one_letter_code
_entity_poly.pdbx_strand_id
1 'polypeptide(L)'
;MEGYLPEDVSNTPIKDFRDTIGINNLSYGAAYYPWIVTSYTHAVGFRQLALFDTADLDTQITDLTPYAKNAQEEALTTTAIAAIADTNACFDVAEADKLMLQTGGSNYLKTRLNDYQADITRNTALVSNMTGYLNTLASVAAAFARAETSAQTDSGFAGEIALLQQDTELTEALVGLIAIEKNPATIANTEAARDAARINTLYGPLAPKWLDGASLDDIMADATAFANNSAGRLEIISALAPHTAKILSSYDRLCNAALYFEQEGGNALFAGHEFFNGVRDMLIKKMRTVPPSATVAGIYASVDGSRGVWKAPANVSINAIIGPAVNLDNKDQENMNVDTSGKSINAIRAFTGRGSLVWGARTLAGNDNEWRYVPVRRFYIMAEESIKKATEPFVFEPNDANTWVKVRAMIENFLILQWRAGALQGAKPEEAFYVHVGLNETMTALDILEGRMIVEIGMAVVRPAEFIVLRFSHLMQSGQG
;
A
#
# COMPACT_ATOMS: atom_id res chain seq x y z
N MET A 1 13.50 -6.48 11.27
CA MET A 1 13.21 -7.56 12.23
C MET A 1 13.49 -8.89 11.58
N GLU A 2 14.35 -9.69 12.20
CA GLU A 2 14.95 -10.90 11.64
C GLU A 2 14.07 -12.14 11.86
N GLY A 3 12.77 -12.03 11.56
CA GLY A 3 11.79 -13.09 11.83
C GLY A 3 11.98 -14.40 11.05
N TYR A 4 13.04 -14.49 10.23
CA TYR A 4 13.49 -15.68 9.52
C TYR A 4 14.63 -16.43 10.24
N LEU A 5 15.23 -15.83 11.27
CA LEU A 5 16.31 -16.40 12.07
C LEU A 5 15.77 -17.04 13.35
N PRO A 6 16.39 -18.12 13.86
CA PRO A 6 16.08 -18.69 15.16
C PRO A 6 16.53 -17.75 16.29
N GLU A 7 16.00 -17.97 17.49
CA GLU A 7 16.44 -17.27 18.70
C GLU A 7 17.77 -17.87 19.21
N ASP A 8 18.75 -17.01 19.47
CA ASP A 8 20.05 -17.36 20.03
C ASP A 8 20.63 -16.23 20.91
N VAL A 9 21.88 -16.37 21.34
CA VAL A 9 22.56 -15.39 22.22
C VAL A 9 22.80 -14.04 21.56
N SER A 10 22.85 -14.00 20.23
CA SER A 10 23.11 -12.82 19.41
C SER A 10 21.85 -12.26 18.75
N ASN A 11 20.80 -13.07 18.64
CA ASN A 11 19.57 -12.71 17.95
C ASN A 11 18.35 -13.12 18.78
N THR A 12 17.52 -12.13 19.13
CA THR A 12 16.29 -12.37 19.88
C THR A 12 15.07 -11.85 19.11
N PRO A 13 14.72 -12.43 17.94
CA PRO A 13 13.74 -11.85 17.02
C PRO A 13 12.38 -11.57 17.66
N ILE A 14 11.94 -12.47 18.55
CA ILE A 14 10.66 -12.37 19.26
C ILE A 14 10.70 -11.17 20.23
N LYS A 15 11.74 -11.08 21.05
CA LYS A 15 11.92 -9.99 22.01
C LYS A 15 12.10 -8.65 21.30
N ASP A 16 12.96 -8.59 20.30
CA ASP A 16 13.24 -7.38 19.52
C ASP A 16 11.97 -6.89 18.82
N PHE A 17 11.17 -7.81 18.26
CA PHE A 17 9.87 -7.49 17.70
C PHE A 17 8.93 -6.88 18.76
N ARG A 18 8.82 -7.48 19.95
CA ARG A 18 7.96 -6.95 21.04
C ARG A 18 8.36 -5.56 21.51
N ASP A 19 9.66 -5.35 21.69
CA ASP A 19 10.21 -4.12 22.24
C ASP A 19 10.14 -2.97 21.23
N THR A 20 10.20 -3.28 19.93
CA THR A 20 10.11 -2.28 18.85
C THR A 20 8.68 -1.95 18.42
N ILE A 21 7.68 -2.79 18.74
CA ILE A 21 6.27 -2.43 18.50
C ILE A 21 5.88 -1.24 19.38
N GLY A 22 5.45 -0.15 18.74
CA GLY A 22 4.89 1.00 19.42
C GLY A 22 3.68 0.67 20.31
N ILE A 23 3.45 1.49 21.33
CA ILE A 23 2.36 1.28 22.31
C ILE A 23 1.05 1.99 21.92
N ASN A 24 1.09 2.90 20.95
CA ASN A 24 -0.07 3.70 20.56
C ASN A 24 -0.84 3.02 19.43
N ASN A 25 -2.16 2.86 19.61
CA ASN A 25 -3.11 2.39 18.60
C ASN A 25 -2.85 0.97 18.03
N LEU A 26 -2.03 0.14 18.68
CA LEU A 26 -1.67 -1.20 18.21
C LEU A 26 -2.15 -2.34 19.11
N SER A 27 -2.81 -2.07 20.24
CA SER A 27 -3.26 -3.08 21.21
C SER A 27 -4.09 -4.20 20.57
N TYR A 28 -4.85 -3.90 19.53
CA TYR A 28 -5.72 -4.87 18.84
C TYR A 28 -5.10 -5.49 17.58
N GLY A 29 -3.87 -5.14 17.25
CA GLY A 29 -3.09 -5.81 16.20
C GLY A 29 -2.78 -7.26 16.56
N ALA A 30 -2.37 -8.06 15.58
CA ALA A 30 -1.93 -9.42 15.79
C ALA A 30 -0.55 -9.62 15.15
N ALA A 31 0.33 -10.29 15.87
CA ALA A 31 1.69 -10.60 15.42
C ALA A 31 1.85 -12.10 15.21
N TYR A 32 2.67 -12.48 14.23
CA TYR A 32 2.90 -13.87 13.84
C TYR A 32 4.38 -14.13 13.59
N TYR A 33 4.86 -15.26 14.11
CA TYR A 33 6.25 -15.70 13.97
C TYR A 33 6.30 -17.23 13.80
N PRO A 34 7.24 -17.78 13.00
CA PRO A 34 8.26 -17.08 12.21
C PRO A 34 7.76 -16.69 10.81
N TRP A 35 8.68 -16.18 9.99
CA TRP A 35 8.50 -16.08 8.54
C TRP A 35 8.23 -17.45 7.93
N ILE A 36 7.69 -17.47 6.72
CA ILE A 36 7.32 -18.69 6.00
C ILE A 36 8.13 -18.82 4.72
N VAL A 37 8.50 -20.05 4.38
CA VAL A 37 9.17 -20.40 3.13
C VAL A 37 8.11 -20.83 2.14
N THR A 38 7.88 -20.01 1.11
CA THR A 38 6.84 -20.23 0.10
C THR A 38 7.30 -21.17 -1.00
N SER A 39 6.35 -21.84 -1.64
CA SER A 39 6.59 -22.59 -2.88
C SER A 39 6.47 -21.72 -4.14
N TYR A 40 6.33 -20.39 -3.98
CA TYR A 40 6.27 -19.47 -5.11
C TYR A 40 7.66 -19.25 -5.71
N THR A 41 7.69 -19.16 -7.04
CA THR A 41 8.90 -18.90 -7.81
C THR A 41 9.28 -17.41 -7.77
N HIS A 42 10.57 -17.11 -7.86
CA HIS A 42 11.02 -15.73 -8.05
C HIS A 42 10.67 -15.26 -9.47
N ALA A 43 9.78 -14.27 -9.58
CA ALA A 43 9.67 -13.46 -10.79
C ALA A 43 10.73 -12.36 -10.71
N VAL A 44 11.85 -12.56 -11.39
CA VAL A 44 13.00 -11.63 -11.36
C VAL A 44 13.05 -10.89 -12.69
N GLY A 45 12.89 -9.58 -12.64
CA GLY A 45 13.13 -8.70 -13.79
C GLY A 45 14.63 -8.42 -13.96
N PHE A 46 15.06 -8.13 -15.19
CA PHE A 46 16.46 -7.85 -15.48
C PHE A 46 17.03 -6.68 -14.64
N ARG A 47 16.25 -5.61 -14.45
CA ARG A 47 16.61 -4.46 -13.58
C ARG A 47 16.95 -4.86 -12.14
N GLN A 48 16.40 -5.96 -11.64
CA GLN A 48 16.61 -6.42 -10.27
C GLN A 48 17.91 -7.23 -10.10
N LEU A 49 18.61 -7.53 -11.20
CA LEU A 49 19.86 -8.26 -11.16
C LEU A 49 21.04 -7.31 -10.95
N ALA A 50 21.90 -7.68 -10.00
CA ALA A 50 23.23 -7.13 -9.84
C ALA A 50 24.22 -8.29 -9.84
N LEU A 51 25.27 -8.19 -10.64
CA LEU A 51 26.28 -9.23 -10.80
C LEU A 51 27.56 -8.76 -10.12
N PHE A 52 28.21 -9.64 -9.37
CA PHE A 52 29.46 -9.38 -8.67
C PHE A 52 30.45 -10.50 -8.97
N ASP A 53 31.74 -10.18 -8.99
CA ASP A 53 32.77 -11.20 -9.11
C ASP A 53 32.88 -11.96 -7.78
N THR A 54 32.96 -13.28 -7.83
CA THR A 54 33.22 -14.10 -6.64
C THR A 54 34.58 -13.81 -5.99
N ALA A 55 35.53 -13.28 -6.75
CA ALA A 55 36.83 -12.84 -6.24
C ALA A 55 36.79 -11.44 -5.60
N ASP A 56 35.84 -10.60 -5.99
CA ASP A 56 35.62 -9.24 -5.47
C ASP A 56 34.12 -8.93 -5.36
N LEU A 57 33.56 -9.18 -4.18
CA LEU A 57 32.14 -8.97 -3.89
C LEU A 57 31.77 -7.49 -3.69
N ASP A 58 32.75 -6.59 -3.64
CA ASP A 58 32.52 -5.16 -3.41
C ASP A 58 32.34 -4.39 -4.74
N THR A 59 32.78 -4.97 -5.87
CA THR A 59 32.69 -4.34 -7.20
C THR A 59 31.61 -4.99 -8.06
N GLN A 60 30.57 -4.23 -8.42
CA GLN A 60 29.54 -4.69 -9.34
C GLN A 60 30.06 -4.77 -10.79
N ILE A 61 29.79 -5.89 -11.46
CA ILE A 61 30.03 -6.08 -12.88
C ILE A 61 28.97 -5.33 -13.68
N THR A 62 29.43 -4.35 -14.47
CA THR A 62 28.58 -3.49 -15.31
C THR A 62 28.77 -3.75 -16.80
N ASP A 63 29.95 -4.21 -17.22
CA ASP A 63 30.18 -4.70 -18.57
C ASP A 63 29.67 -6.14 -18.70
N LEU A 64 28.57 -6.29 -19.44
CA LEU A 64 27.90 -7.56 -19.66
C LEU A 64 28.29 -8.23 -20.99
N THR A 65 29.10 -7.55 -21.81
CA THR A 65 29.57 -8.04 -23.12
C THR A 65 30.24 -9.42 -23.03
N PRO A 66 31.10 -9.71 -22.03
CA PRO A 66 31.75 -11.02 -21.92
C PRO A 66 30.81 -12.22 -21.71
N TYR A 67 29.55 -11.98 -21.32
CA TYR A 67 28.57 -13.05 -21.11
C TYR A 67 27.82 -13.44 -22.39
N ALA A 68 27.85 -12.59 -23.42
CA ALA A 68 27.20 -12.86 -24.70
C ALA A 68 28.03 -13.84 -25.55
N LYS A 69 27.38 -14.85 -26.13
CA LYS A 69 28.03 -15.84 -27.00
C LYS A 69 28.21 -15.39 -28.43
N ASN A 70 27.42 -14.43 -28.87
CA ASN A 70 27.36 -13.94 -30.25
C ASN A 70 26.77 -12.53 -30.27
N ALA A 71 26.83 -11.88 -31.44
CA ALA A 71 26.33 -10.52 -31.64
C ALA A 71 24.81 -10.39 -31.39
N GLN A 72 24.02 -11.46 -31.56
CA GLN A 72 22.59 -11.42 -31.26
C GLN A 72 22.32 -11.33 -29.75
N GLU A 73 23.04 -12.11 -28.93
CA GLU A 73 22.94 -12.02 -27.47
C GLU A 73 23.46 -10.67 -26.93
N GLU A 74 24.53 -10.14 -27.53
CA GLU A 74 25.06 -8.82 -27.18
C GLU A 74 24.00 -7.73 -27.44
N ALA A 75 23.33 -7.78 -28.59
CA ALA A 75 22.26 -6.84 -28.94
C ALA A 75 21.07 -6.92 -27.97
N LEU A 76 20.71 -8.11 -27.47
CA LEU A 76 19.65 -8.26 -26.46
C LEU A 76 20.04 -7.56 -25.14
N THR A 77 21.29 -7.70 -24.72
CA THR A 77 21.80 -7.05 -23.51
C THR A 77 21.81 -5.53 -23.66
N THR A 78 22.30 -5.02 -24.79
CA THR A 78 22.26 -3.59 -25.11
C THR A 78 20.83 -3.05 -25.10
N THR A 79 19.89 -3.77 -25.70
CA THR A 79 18.47 -3.38 -25.75
C THR A 79 17.85 -3.32 -24.35
N ALA A 80 18.09 -4.34 -23.52
CA ALA A 80 17.54 -4.39 -22.16
C ALA A 80 18.11 -3.28 -21.25
N ILE A 81 19.41 -2.97 -21.38
CA ILE A 81 20.05 -1.86 -20.66
C ILE A 81 19.51 -0.51 -21.13
N ALA A 82 19.35 -0.32 -22.45
CA ALA A 82 18.81 0.91 -23.01
C ALA A 82 17.36 1.15 -22.56
N ALA A 83 16.51 0.11 -22.57
CA ALA A 83 15.14 0.23 -22.08
C ALA A 83 15.07 0.57 -20.57
N ILE A 84 16.01 0.09 -19.76
CA ILE A 84 16.16 0.51 -18.36
C ILE A 84 16.51 2.01 -18.25
N ALA A 85 17.39 2.50 -19.13
CA ALA A 85 17.76 3.91 -19.20
C ALA A 85 16.56 4.78 -19.62
N ASP A 86 15.77 4.32 -20.60
CA ASP A 86 14.55 4.98 -21.06
C ASP A 86 13.54 5.16 -19.92
N THR A 87 13.27 4.11 -19.15
CA THR A 87 12.44 4.22 -17.94
C THR A 87 13.05 5.19 -16.94
N ASN A 88 14.37 5.14 -16.70
CA ASN A 88 15.01 6.08 -15.76
C ASN A 88 14.84 7.54 -16.21
N ALA A 89 14.97 7.82 -17.51
CA ALA A 89 14.80 9.16 -18.08
C ALA A 89 13.38 9.70 -17.90
N CYS A 90 12.37 8.83 -17.97
CA CYS A 90 10.96 9.20 -17.75
C CYS A 90 10.65 9.53 -16.29
N PHE A 91 11.19 8.75 -15.34
CA PHE A 91 10.83 8.82 -13.92
C PHE A 91 11.72 9.77 -13.08
N ASP A 92 12.68 10.45 -13.68
CA ASP A 92 13.48 11.50 -13.02
C ASP A 92 12.69 12.81 -12.97
N VAL A 93 11.76 12.93 -12.01
CA VAL A 93 10.91 14.12 -11.83
C VAL A 93 11.29 14.83 -10.54
N ALA A 94 11.63 16.11 -10.64
CA ALA A 94 11.96 16.97 -9.51
C ALA A 94 10.80 17.02 -8.52
N GLU A 95 11.14 17.09 -7.22
CA GLU A 95 10.17 17.11 -6.12
C GLU A 95 9.37 15.80 -5.96
N ALA A 96 9.52 14.78 -6.83
CA ALA A 96 8.79 13.53 -6.73
C ALA A 96 9.64 12.42 -6.08
N ASP A 97 9.03 11.61 -5.22
CA ASP A 97 9.60 10.33 -4.83
C ASP A 97 9.49 9.35 -6.00
N LYS A 98 10.63 8.85 -6.49
CA LYS A 98 10.70 7.97 -7.67
C LYS A 98 9.90 6.68 -7.48
N LEU A 99 9.92 6.09 -6.29
CA LEU A 99 9.23 4.83 -6.01
C LEU A 99 7.71 5.05 -5.97
N MET A 100 7.27 6.13 -5.32
CA MET A 100 5.86 6.51 -5.30
C MET A 100 5.36 6.90 -6.69
N LEU A 101 6.19 7.53 -7.51
CA LEU A 101 5.84 7.86 -8.89
C LEU A 101 5.72 6.61 -9.77
N GLN A 102 6.64 5.65 -9.63
CA GLN A 102 6.57 4.37 -10.35
C GLN A 102 5.35 3.52 -9.96
N THR A 103 4.92 3.59 -8.70
CA THR A 103 3.78 2.80 -8.20
C THR A 103 2.44 3.53 -8.35
N GLY A 104 2.41 4.85 -8.21
CA GLY A 104 1.21 5.68 -8.23
C GLY A 104 0.95 6.44 -9.53
N GLY A 105 1.90 6.48 -10.47
CA GLY A 105 1.78 7.19 -11.75
C GLY A 105 1.45 8.68 -11.59
N SER A 106 0.71 9.27 -12.53
CA SER A 106 0.27 10.67 -12.42
C SER A 106 -0.64 10.94 -11.22
N ASN A 107 -1.28 9.93 -10.61
CA ASN A 107 -2.10 10.14 -9.41
C ASN A 107 -1.25 10.59 -8.23
N TYR A 108 -0.01 10.10 -8.12
CA TYR A 108 0.95 10.60 -7.14
C TYR A 108 1.30 12.08 -7.41
N LEU A 109 1.58 12.44 -8.66
CA LEU A 109 1.86 13.83 -9.05
C LEU A 109 0.67 14.75 -8.79
N LYS A 110 -0.56 14.33 -9.14
CA LYS A 110 -1.80 15.07 -8.87
C LYS A 110 -1.98 15.32 -7.37
N THR A 111 -1.72 14.30 -6.55
CA THR A 111 -1.79 14.44 -5.08
C THR A 111 -0.81 15.50 -4.60
N ARG A 112 0.45 15.44 -5.07
CA ARG A 112 1.47 16.44 -4.71
C ARG A 112 1.13 17.85 -5.18
N LEU A 113 0.62 18.01 -6.40
CA LEU A 113 0.17 19.31 -6.92
C LEU A 113 -1.00 19.87 -6.10
N ASN A 114 -1.92 19.01 -5.67
CA ASN A 114 -3.03 19.38 -4.78
C ASN A 114 -2.52 19.78 -3.39
N ASP A 115 -1.47 19.15 -2.85
CA ASP A 115 -0.88 19.53 -1.57
C ASP A 115 -0.32 20.96 -1.61
N TYR A 116 0.41 21.32 -2.68
CA TYR A 116 0.87 22.70 -2.89
C TYR A 116 -0.29 23.69 -2.96
N GLN A 117 -1.36 23.35 -3.69
CA GLN A 117 -2.56 24.19 -3.79
C GLN A 117 -3.26 24.35 -2.43
N ALA A 118 -3.34 23.27 -1.64
CA ALA A 118 -3.95 23.28 -0.31
C ALA A 118 -3.14 24.14 0.68
N ASP A 119 -1.81 24.11 0.61
CA ASP A 119 -0.95 24.98 1.41
C ASP A 119 -1.07 26.46 1.01
N ILE A 120 -1.15 26.74 -0.30
CA ILE A 120 -1.40 28.10 -0.80
C ILE A 120 -2.76 28.62 -0.30
N THR A 121 -3.78 27.78 -0.34
CA THR A 121 -5.12 28.09 0.20
C THR A 121 -5.07 28.41 1.69
N ARG A 122 -4.20 27.72 2.44
CA ARG A 122 -3.94 27.96 3.87
C ARG A 122 -2.97 29.10 4.15
N ASN A 123 -2.59 29.90 3.15
CA ASN A 123 -1.60 30.98 3.27
C ASN A 123 -0.24 30.51 3.83
N THR A 124 0.14 29.26 3.58
CA THR A 124 1.37 28.65 4.11
C THR A 124 2.46 28.66 3.03
N ALA A 125 3.64 29.19 3.37
CA ALA A 125 4.86 29.16 2.53
C ALA A 125 4.62 29.47 1.03
N LEU A 126 3.79 30.50 0.74
CA LEU A 126 3.22 30.79 -0.58
C LEU A 126 4.23 30.74 -1.74
N VAL A 127 5.38 31.39 -1.58
CA VAL A 127 6.45 31.46 -2.60
C VAL A 127 7.07 30.09 -2.84
N SER A 128 7.37 29.34 -1.78
CA SER A 128 7.99 28.02 -1.87
C SER A 128 7.03 27.00 -2.48
N ASN A 129 5.75 27.02 -2.10
CA ASN A 129 4.74 26.12 -2.64
C ASN A 129 4.42 26.40 -4.11
N MET A 130 4.34 27.68 -4.51
CA MET A 130 4.18 28.03 -5.92
C MET A 130 5.39 27.60 -6.76
N THR A 131 6.60 27.79 -6.22
CA THR A 131 7.83 27.37 -6.88
C THR A 131 7.90 25.84 -7.01
N GLY A 132 7.55 25.10 -5.96
CA GLY A 132 7.48 23.64 -5.97
C GLY A 132 6.49 23.12 -7.00
N TYR A 133 5.29 23.72 -7.07
CA TYR A 133 4.27 23.39 -8.07
C TYR A 133 4.81 23.50 -9.51
N LEU A 134 5.42 24.64 -9.85
CA LEU A 134 5.98 24.85 -11.18
C LEU A 134 7.25 24.02 -11.45
N ASN A 135 8.07 23.73 -10.43
CA ASN A 135 9.22 22.83 -10.58
C ASN A 135 8.78 21.41 -10.95
N THR A 136 7.73 20.90 -10.30
CA THR A 136 7.15 19.60 -10.66
C THR A 136 6.65 19.58 -12.10
N LEU A 137 5.88 20.60 -12.52
CA LEU A 137 5.38 20.67 -13.90
C LEU A 137 6.49 20.81 -14.94
N ALA A 138 7.47 21.68 -14.70
CA ALA A 138 8.62 21.85 -15.59
C ALA A 138 9.44 20.56 -15.72
N SER A 139 9.60 19.82 -14.62
CA SER A 139 10.34 18.56 -14.65
C SER A 139 9.60 17.44 -15.39
N VAL A 140 8.27 17.38 -15.27
CA VAL A 140 7.42 16.48 -16.08
C VAL A 140 7.51 16.84 -17.56
N ALA A 141 7.41 18.14 -17.91
CA ALA A 141 7.58 18.59 -19.28
C ALA A 141 8.95 18.22 -19.84
N ALA A 142 10.02 18.44 -19.07
CA ALA A 142 11.38 18.08 -19.47
C ALA A 142 11.59 16.55 -19.58
N ALA A 143 10.72 15.71 -18.98
CA ALA A 143 10.81 14.26 -19.10
C ALA A 143 10.58 13.78 -20.54
N PHE A 144 9.75 14.47 -21.33
CA PHE A 144 9.55 14.15 -22.76
C PHE A 144 10.86 14.29 -23.56
N ALA A 145 11.61 15.37 -23.35
CA ALA A 145 12.91 15.57 -23.99
C ALA A 145 13.98 14.61 -23.50
N ARG A 146 14.00 14.30 -22.19
CA ARG A 146 14.92 13.29 -21.63
C ARG A 146 14.64 11.91 -22.21
N ALA A 147 13.37 11.51 -22.28
CA ALA A 147 12.95 10.25 -22.87
C ALA A 147 13.33 10.17 -24.35
N GLU A 148 13.13 11.25 -25.12
CA GLU A 148 13.56 11.32 -26.51
C GLU A 148 15.07 11.14 -26.67
N THR A 149 15.85 11.80 -25.82
CA THR A 149 17.32 11.71 -25.84
C THR A 149 17.82 10.31 -25.50
N SER A 150 17.10 9.61 -24.62
CA SER A 150 17.43 8.24 -24.20
C SER A 150 17.05 7.19 -25.25
N ALA A 151 15.91 7.37 -25.90
CA ALA A 151 15.31 6.36 -26.76
C ALA A 151 16.23 5.97 -27.93
N GLN A 152 16.41 4.66 -28.12
CA GLN A 152 17.15 4.14 -29.27
C GLN A 152 16.39 4.41 -30.57
N THR A 153 17.12 4.82 -31.62
CA THR A 153 16.58 5.03 -32.97
C THR A 153 15.85 3.77 -33.47
N ASP A 154 14.69 3.97 -34.11
CA ASP A 154 13.84 2.91 -34.66
C ASP A 154 13.29 1.90 -33.63
N SER A 155 13.40 2.18 -32.33
CA SER A 155 12.78 1.38 -31.27
C SER A 155 11.26 1.61 -31.19
N GLY A 156 10.54 0.65 -30.63
CA GLY A 156 9.11 0.81 -30.34
C GLY A 156 8.82 1.99 -29.40
N PHE A 157 9.72 2.25 -28.44
CA PHE A 157 9.60 3.39 -27.53
C PHE A 157 9.79 4.73 -28.27
N ALA A 158 10.76 4.82 -29.19
CA ALA A 158 10.91 5.98 -30.06
C ALA A 158 9.65 6.20 -30.94
N GLY A 159 8.98 5.12 -31.37
CA GLY A 159 7.69 5.19 -32.05
C GLY A 159 6.57 5.82 -31.20
N GLU A 160 6.45 5.44 -29.92
CA GLU A 160 5.48 6.07 -29.00
C GLU A 160 5.80 7.54 -28.74
N ILE A 161 7.07 7.90 -28.62
CA ILE A 161 7.51 9.30 -28.50
C ILE A 161 7.13 10.10 -29.75
N ALA A 162 7.32 9.53 -30.95
CA ALA A 162 6.92 10.17 -32.19
C ALA A 162 5.40 10.39 -32.29
N LEU A 163 4.58 9.50 -31.71
CA LEU A 163 3.12 9.69 -31.62
C LEU A 163 2.75 10.81 -30.64
N LEU A 164 3.46 10.92 -29.50
CA LEU A 164 3.27 12.01 -28.55
C LEU A 164 3.66 13.38 -29.15
N GLN A 165 4.71 13.43 -29.97
CA GLN A 165 5.12 14.64 -30.69
C GLN A 165 4.10 15.10 -31.74
N GLN A 166 3.20 14.21 -32.19
CA GLN A 166 2.12 14.54 -33.13
C GLN A 166 0.79 14.88 -32.42
N ASP A 167 0.72 14.73 -31.10
CA ASP A 167 -0.46 15.07 -30.31
C ASP A 167 -0.53 16.59 -30.11
N THR A 168 -1.32 17.27 -30.94
CA THR A 168 -1.44 18.74 -30.94
C THR A 168 -1.93 19.28 -29.61
N GLU A 169 -2.81 18.57 -28.90
CA GLU A 169 -3.27 19.00 -27.58
C GLU A 169 -2.12 18.98 -26.56
N LEU A 170 -1.18 18.02 -26.66
CA LEU A 170 -0.01 17.97 -25.79
C LEU A 170 0.96 19.10 -26.12
N THR A 171 1.28 19.31 -27.40
CA THR A 171 2.22 20.35 -27.80
C THR A 171 1.68 21.75 -27.47
N GLU A 172 0.39 22.01 -27.69
CA GLU A 172 -0.29 23.22 -27.25
C GLU A 172 -0.29 23.36 -25.71
N ALA A 173 -0.48 22.27 -24.97
CA ALA A 173 -0.42 22.29 -23.51
C ALA A 173 0.97 22.65 -22.97
N LEU A 174 2.03 22.15 -23.59
CA LEU A 174 3.42 22.51 -23.25
C LEU A 174 3.70 23.98 -23.55
N VAL A 175 3.24 24.49 -24.70
CA VAL A 175 3.35 25.92 -25.06
C VAL A 175 2.58 26.79 -24.05
N GLY A 176 1.37 26.40 -23.67
CA GLY A 176 0.54 27.12 -22.69
C GLY A 176 1.17 27.17 -21.29
N LEU A 177 1.74 26.04 -20.82
CA LEU A 177 2.52 26.00 -19.58
C LEU A 177 3.68 27.01 -19.62
N ILE A 178 4.48 26.99 -20.70
CA ILE A 178 5.63 27.88 -20.86
C ILE A 178 5.18 29.35 -20.94
N ALA A 179 4.11 29.65 -21.67
CA ALA A 179 3.57 31.00 -21.79
C ALA A 179 3.13 31.57 -20.43
N ILE A 180 2.43 30.78 -19.62
CA ILE A 180 2.01 31.17 -18.26
C ILE A 180 3.21 31.33 -17.33
N GLU A 181 4.22 30.47 -17.43
CA GLU A 181 5.44 30.61 -16.63
C GLU A 181 6.27 31.85 -17.01
N LYS A 182 6.34 32.20 -18.30
CA LYS A 182 7.02 33.42 -18.76
C LYS A 182 6.29 34.72 -18.36
N ASN A 183 5.03 34.64 -17.91
CA ASN A 183 4.29 35.81 -17.46
C ASN A 183 5.02 36.47 -16.26
N PRO A 184 5.37 37.77 -16.34
CA PRO A 184 6.05 38.48 -15.24
C PRO A 184 5.31 38.43 -13.90
N ALA A 185 3.97 38.40 -13.91
CA ALA A 185 3.16 38.27 -12.71
C ALA A 185 3.24 36.86 -12.10
N THR A 186 3.39 35.82 -12.93
CA THR A 186 3.68 34.45 -12.46
C THR A 186 5.05 34.39 -11.81
N ILE A 187 6.08 34.94 -12.46
CA ILE A 187 7.45 35.01 -11.93
C ILE A 187 7.46 35.71 -10.56
N ALA A 188 6.77 36.84 -10.42
CA ALA A 188 6.68 37.59 -9.17
C ALA A 188 6.01 36.81 -8.02
N ASN A 189 5.26 35.75 -8.32
CA ASN A 189 4.63 34.87 -7.32
C ASN A 189 5.53 33.71 -6.86
N THR A 190 6.70 33.54 -7.47
CA THR A 190 7.67 32.46 -7.22
C THR A 190 8.94 32.99 -6.56
N GLU A 191 9.91 32.10 -6.29
CA GLU A 191 11.21 32.52 -5.76
C GLU A 191 11.97 33.41 -6.74
N ALA A 192 12.81 34.31 -6.23
CA ALA A 192 13.53 35.28 -7.06
C ALA A 192 14.47 34.63 -8.11
N ALA A 193 14.85 33.36 -7.92
CA ALA A 193 15.69 32.60 -8.84
C ALA A 193 14.94 32.01 -10.04
N ARG A 194 13.59 32.07 -10.08
CA ARG A 194 12.78 31.59 -11.22
C ARG A 194 12.55 32.69 -12.25
N ASP A 195 13.62 33.31 -12.73
CA ASP A 195 13.57 34.33 -13.78
C ASP A 195 13.40 33.74 -15.18
N ALA A 196 13.29 34.60 -16.20
CA ALA A 196 13.13 34.20 -17.59
C ALA A 196 14.30 33.31 -18.10
N ALA A 197 15.52 33.52 -17.60
CA ALA A 197 16.68 32.71 -17.97
C ALA A 197 16.60 31.29 -17.37
N ARG A 198 16.11 31.17 -16.14
CA ARG A 198 15.83 29.87 -15.52
C ARG A 198 14.73 29.12 -16.26
N ILE A 199 13.65 29.80 -16.66
CA ILE A 199 12.57 29.19 -17.47
C ILE A 199 13.13 28.65 -18.79
N ASN A 200 13.96 29.43 -19.49
CA ASN A 200 14.61 28.97 -20.72
C ASN A 200 15.53 27.76 -20.47
N THR A 201 16.22 27.70 -19.33
CA THR A 201 17.02 26.52 -18.95
C THR A 201 16.15 25.29 -18.67
N LEU A 202 15.00 25.45 -18.01
CA LEU A 202 14.10 24.35 -17.63
C LEU A 202 13.46 23.70 -18.87
N TYR A 203 13.05 24.51 -19.84
CA TYR A 203 12.35 24.07 -21.04
C TYR A 203 13.25 23.94 -22.27
N GLY A 204 14.50 24.39 -22.21
CA GLY A 204 15.49 24.35 -23.29
C GLY A 204 15.70 22.99 -23.96
N PRO A 205 15.61 21.85 -23.24
CA PRO A 205 15.67 20.53 -23.87
C PRO A 205 14.51 20.21 -24.82
N LEU A 206 13.38 20.91 -24.76
CA LEU A 206 12.24 20.67 -25.64
C LEU A 206 12.51 21.24 -27.05
N ALA A 207 12.73 20.34 -28.00
CA ALA A 207 12.82 20.70 -29.42
C ALA A 207 11.47 21.24 -29.96
N PRO A 208 11.45 22.00 -31.07
CA PRO A 208 10.24 22.60 -31.63
C PRO A 208 9.07 21.64 -31.87
N LYS A 209 9.35 20.36 -32.14
CA LYS A 209 8.33 19.32 -32.29
C LYS A 209 7.54 19.00 -31.01
N TRP A 210 8.03 19.40 -29.84
CA TRP A 210 7.27 19.37 -28.59
C TRP A 210 6.50 20.66 -28.32
N LEU A 211 6.74 21.71 -29.12
CA LEU A 211 6.29 23.09 -28.89
C LEU A 211 5.45 23.61 -30.06
N ASP A 212 4.67 22.73 -30.69
CA ASP A 212 3.79 23.05 -31.83
C ASP A 212 4.55 23.71 -33.01
N GLY A 213 5.81 23.29 -33.20
CA GLY A 213 6.70 23.83 -34.22
C GLY A 213 7.36 25.17 -33.86
N ALA A 214 7.00 25.80 -32.74
CA ALA A 214 7.61 27.05 -32.28
C ALA A 214 8.99 26.83 -31.67
N SER A 215 9.89 27.81 -31.82
CA SER A 215 11.09 27.89 -30.98
C SER A 215 10.71 28.31 -29.57
N LEU A 216 11.45 27.85 -28.56
CA LEU A 216 11.21 28.24 -27.16
C LEU A 216 11.24 29.77 -26.99
N ASP A 217 12.13 30.47 -27.69
CA ASP A 217 12.24 31.93 -27.63
C ASP A 217 11.03 32.67 -28.22
N ASP A 218 10.33 32.04 -29.19
CA ASP A 218 9.17 32.62 -29.87
C ASP A 218 7.86 32.47 -29.08
N ILE A 219 7.85 31.62 -28.04
CA ILE A 219 6.69 31.46 -27.15
C ILE A 219 6.50 32.75 -26.35
N MET A 220 5.44 33.48 -26.67
CA MET A 220 5.05 34.72 -25.99
C MET A 220 4.57 34.45 -24.56
N ALA A 221 4.90 35.36 -23.65
CA ALA A 221 4.39 35.34 -22.30
C ALA A 221 2.87 35.59 -22.28
N ASP A 222 2.14 34.85 -21.46
CA ASP A 222 0.75 35.15 -21.13
C ASP A 222 0.64 36.56 -20.51
N ALA A 223 -0.45 37.25 -20.81
CA ALA A 223 -0.68 38.64 -20.42
C ALA A 223 -1.66 38.80 -19.24
N THR A 224 -2.11 37.70 -18.62
CA THR A 224 -3.06 37.73 -17.51
C THR A 224 -2.43 38.41 -16.30
N ALA A 225 -3.15 39.33 -15.67
CA ALA A 225 -2.67 40.03 -14.48
C ALA A 225 -2.96 39.19 -13.22
N PHE A 226 -1.93 38.58 -12.65
CA PHE A 226 -2.03 37.83 -11.39
C PHE A 226 -1.59 38.69 -10.20
N ALA A 227 -2.38 38.70 -9.13
CA ALA A 227 -1.99 39.38 -7.90
C ALA A 227 -0.84 38.63 -7.18
N ASN A 228 0.08 39.35 -6.52
CA ASN A 228 1.12 38.72 -5.71
C ASN A 228 0.63 38.38 -4.29
N ASN A 229 -0.35 37.49 -4.19
CA ASN A 229 -0.94 37.03 -2.94
C ASN A 229 -1.43 35.58 -3.09
N SER A 230 -2.11 35.02 -2.09
CA SER A 230 -2.64 33.65 -2.19
C SER A 230 -3.67 33.50 -3.32
N ALA A 231 -4.59 34.45 -3.48
CA ALA A 231 -5.60 34.41 -4.53
C ALA A 231 -4.98 34.39 -5.94
N GLY A 232 -4.01 35.26 -6.21
CA GLY A 232 -3.34 35.29 -7.52
C GLY A 232 -2.53 34.02 -7.82
N ARG A 233 -1.97 33.33 -6.81
CA ARG A 233 -1.35 32.01 -7.00
C ARG A 233 -2.38 30.94 -7.36
N LEU A 234 -3.56 30.98 -6.75
CA LEU A 234 -4.66 30.06 -7.09
C LEU A 234 -5.21 30.36 -8.49
N GLU A 235 -5.24 31.61 -8.91
CA GLU A 235 -5.58 32.00 -10.29
C GLU A 235 -4.56 31.47 -11.30
N ILE A 236 -3.26 31.53 -11.00
CA ILE A 236 -2.21 30.92 -11.85
C ILE A 236 -2.42 29.41 -11.93
N ILE A 237 -2.64 28.73 -10.81
CA ILE A 237 -2.92 27.28 -10.78
C ILE A 237 -4.17 26.96 -11.62
N SER A 238 -5.22 27.78 -11.52
CA SER A 238 -6.43 27.61 -12.33
C SER A 238 -6.18 27.81 -13.83
N ALA A 239 -5.31 28.75 -14.21
CA ALA A 239 -4.92 28.96 -15.60
C ALA A 239 -4.09 27.79 -16.15
N LEU A 240 -3.26 27.17 -15.30
CA LEU A 240 -2.44 26.01 -15.65
C LEU A 240 -3.25 24.70 -15.74
N ALA A 241 -4.35 24.59 -15.01
CA ALA A 241 -5.14 23.36 -14.86
C ALA A 241 -5.42 22.58 -16.17
N PRO A 242 -5.92 23.18 -17.27
CA PRO A 242 -6.16 22.44 -18.52
C PRO A 242 -4.85 21.88 -19.12
N HIS A 243 -3.77 22.65 -19.09
CA HIS A 243 -2.46 22.24 -19.59
C HIS A 243 -1.86 21.12 -18.71
N THR A 244 -1.94 21.27 -17.39
CA THR A 244 -1.49 20.28 -16.43
C THR A 244 -2.21 18.94 -16.63
N ALA A 245 -3.52 18.94 -16.83
CA ALA A 245 -4.28 17.71 -17.05
C ALA A 245 -3.78 16.93 -18.28
N LYS A 246 -3.58 17.62 -19.40
CA LYS A 246 -3.12 17.01 -20.66
C LYS A 246 -1.65 16.56 -20.59
N ILE A 247 -0.79 17.37 -19.98
CA ILE A 247 0.63 17.01 -19.77
C ILE A 247 0.73 15.74 -18.91
N LEU A 248 -0.02 15.67 -17.80
CA LEU A 248 0.03 14.51 -16.91
C LEU A 248 -0.53 13.24 -17.55
N SER A 249 -1.62 13.32 -18.34
CA SER A 249 -2.13 12.15 -19.05
C SER A 249 -1.16 11.64 -20.14
N SER A 250 -0.48 12.56 -20.82
CA SER A 250 0.51 12.22 -21.84
C SER A 250 1.79 11.67 -21.22
N TYR A 251 2.17 12.17 -20.04
CA TYR A 251 3.26 11.66 -19.24
C TYR A 251 2.98 10.23 -18.74
N ASP A 252 1.76 9.93 -18.30
CA ASP A 252 1.36 8.54 -17.99
C ASP A 252 1.55 7.61 -19.18
N ARG A 253 1.14 8.04 -20.39
CA ARG A 253 1.36 7.26 -21.60
C ARG A 253 2.85 7.01 -21.87
N LEU A 254 3.68 8.05 -21.76
CA LEU A 254 5.13 7.95 -21.92
C LEU A 254 5.75 6.94 -20.93
N CYS A 255 5.44 7.09 -19.64
CA CYS A 255 5.96 6.24 -18.58
C CYS A 255 5.50 4.77 -18.71
N ASN A 256 4.23 4.55 -19.06
CA ASN A 256 3.71 3.20 -19.28
C ASN A 256 4.36 2.55 -20.51
N ALA A 257 4.62 3.31 -21.58
CA ALA A 257 5.35 2.82 -22.73
C ALA A 257 6.79 2.42 -22.36
N ALA A 258 7.50 3.26 -21.60
CA ALA A 258 8.86 2.94 -21.15
C ALA A 258 8.90 1.65 -20.30
N LEU A 259 8.00 1.52 -19.32
CA LEU A 259 7.88 0.32 -18.48
C LEU A 259 7.56 -0.93 -19.31
N TYR A 260 6.69 -0.80 -20.30
CA TYR A 260 6.34 -1.89 -21.20
C TYR A 260 7.56 -2.37 -22.01
N PHE A 261 8.28 -1.45 -22.65
CA PHE A 261 9.46 -1.81 -23.45
C PHE A 261 10.64 -2.29 -22.60
N GLU A 262 10.78 -1.81 -21.36
CA GLU A 262 11.72 -2.38 -20.39
C GLU A 262 11.38 -3.85 -20.07
N GLN A 263 10.11 -4.13 -19.78
CA GLN A 263 9.67 -5.49 -19.49
C GLN A 263 9.89 -6.41 -20.70
N GLU A 264 9.54 -5.95 -21.91
CA GLU A 264 9.76 -6.71 -23.14
C GLU A 264 11.25 -6.93 -23.44
N GLY A 265 12.10 -5.92 -23.26
CA GLY A 265 13.55 -6.04 -23.40
C GLY A 265 14.14 -7.06 -22.42
N GLY A 266 13.71 -7.02 -21.15
CA GLY A 266 14.11 -8.00 -20.14
C GLY A 266 13.62 -9.41 -20.45
N ASN A 267 12.37 -9.55 -20.91
CA ASN A 267 11.81 -10.85 -21.31
C ASN A 267 12.56 -11.44 -22.51
N ALA A 268 12.84 -10.63 -23.52
CA ALA A 268 13.60 -11.02 -24.70
C ALA A 268 15.02 -11.44 -24.34
N LEU A 269 15.68 -10.70 -23.44
CA LEU A 269 17.00 -11.07 -22.91
C LEU A 269 16.96 -12.45 -22.25
N PHE A 270 16.03 -12.68 -21.31
CA PHE A 270 15.94 -13.98 -20.64
C PHE A 270 15.54 -15.13 -21.58
N ALA A 271 14.84 -14.85 -22.67
CA ALA A 271 14.44 -15.87 -23.65
C ALA A 271 15.57 -16.19 -24.64
N GLY A 272 16.32 -15.18 -25.08
CA GLY A 272 17.29 -15.30 -26.17
C GLY A 272 18.76 -15.34 -25.75
N HIS A 273 19.09 -15.11 -24.49
CA HIS A 273 20.47 -15.07 -23.99
C HIS A 273 20.75 -16.21 -23.00
N GLU A 274 21.70 -17.08 -23.33
CA GLU A 274 21.91 -18.33 -22.58
C GLU A 274 22.30 -18.12 -21.12
N PHE A 275 23.26 -17.22 -20.85
CA PHE A 275 23.67 -16.89 -19.49
C PHE A 275 22.50 -16.40 -18.63
N PHE A 276 21.76 -15.38 -19.10
CA PHE A 276 20.64 -14.82 -18.33
C PHE A 276 19.47 -15.79 -18.19
N ASN A 277 19.20 -16.63 -19.19
CA ASN A 277 18.23 -17.71 -19.06
C ASN A 277 18.63 -18.68 -17.94
N GLY A 278 19.91 -19.09 -17.91
CA GLY A 278 20.46 -19.93 -16.84
C GLY A 278 20.37 -19.29 -15.46
N VAL A 279 20.62 -17.97 -15.35
CA VAL A 279 20.42 -17.20 -14.12
C VAL A 279 18.96 -17.25 -13.67
N ARG A 280 18.01 -16.97 -14.57
CA ARG A 280 16.56 -17.02 -14.28
C ARG A 280 16.14 -18.41 -13.81
N ASP A 281 16.59 -19.46 -14.49
CA ASP A 281 16.28 -20.86 -14.13
C ASP A 281 16.80 -21.25 -12.74
N MET A 282 17.95 -20.72 -12.35
CA MET A 282 18.51 -20.95 -11.01
C MET A 282 17.78 -20.15 -9.94
N LEU A 283 17.35 -18.92 -10.23
CA LEU A 283 16.60 -18.08 -9.29
C LEU A 283 15.18 -18.61 -9.05
N ILE A 284 14.50 -19.09 -10.10
CA ILE A 284 13.17 -19.71 -9.99
C ILE A 284 13.19 -20.93 -9.08
N LYS A 285 14.32 -21.66 -8.99
CA LYS A 285 14.49 -22.82 -8.10
C LYS A 285 14.73 -22.44 -6.64
N LYS A 286 15.03 -21.18 -6.32
CA LYS A 286 15.18 -20.72 -4.94
C LYS A 286 13.80 -20.44 -4.35
N MET A 287 13.55 -20.99 -3.17
CA MET A 287 12.32 -20.73 -2.41
C MET A 287 12.38 -19.34 -1.77
N ARG A 288 11.24 -18.65 -1.70
CA ARG A 288 11.16 -17.30 -1.13
C ARG A 288 10.74 -17.37 0.34
N THR A 289 11.57 -16.84 1.22
CA THR A 289 11.21 -16.59 2.64
C THR A 289 10.55 -15.23 2.75
N VAL A 290 9.33 -15.18 3.29
CA VAL A 290 8.53 -13.95 3.40
C VAL A 290 7.91 -13.81 4.79
N PRO A 291 7.63 -12.57 5.26
CA PRO A 291 6.82 -12.37 6.45
C PRO A 291 5.41 -12.97 6.26
N PRO A 292 4.79 -13.50 7.31
CA PRO A 292 3.53 -14.24 7.19
C PRO A 292 2.28 -13.36 7.11
N SER A 293 2.41 -12.03 7.17
CA SER A 293 1.28 -11.08 7.30
C SER A 293 0.25 -11.23 6.17
N ALA A 294 0.69 -11.23 4.91
CA ALA A 294 -0.19 -11.38 3.75
C ALA A 294 -0.91 -12.74 3.76
N THR A 295 -0.20 -13.80 4.12
CA THR A 295 -0.74 -15.15 4.24
C THR A 295 -1.81 -15.24 5.32
N VAL A 296 -1.55 -14.68 6.50
CA VAL A 296 -2.52 -14.66 7.59
C VAL A 296 -3.74 -13.81 7.26
N ALA A 297 -3.58 -12.70 6.54
CA ALA A 297 -4.71 -11.91 6.04
C ALA A 297 -5.61 -12.73 5.09
N GLY A 298 -5.01 -13.53 4.21
CA GLY A 298 -5.75 -14.50 3.38
C GLY A 298 -6.48 -15.57 4.20
N ILE A 299 -5.86 -16.07 5.26
CA ILE A 299 -6.49 -17.02 6.19
C ILE A 299 -7.67 -16.38 6.92
N TYR A 300 -7.56 -15.11 7.35
CA TYR A 300 -8.67 -14.38 7.96
C TYR A 300 -9.87 -14.33 7.00
N ALA A 301 -9.66 -13.90 5.76
CA ALA A 301 -10.72 -13.83 4.76
C ALA A 301 -11.37 -15.20 4.48
N SER A 302 -10.54 -16.25 4.36
CA SER A 302 -11.02 -17.61 4.12
C SER A 302 -11.83 -18.16 5.29
N VAL A 303 -11.37 -17.97 6.53
CA VAL A 303 -12.07 -18.41 7.74
C VAL A 303 -13.38 -17.65 7.92
N ASP A 304 -13.37 -16.33 7.71
CA ASP A 304 -14.58 -15.52 7.83
C ASP A 304 -15.65 -15.95 6.83
N GLY A 305 -15.27 -16.13 5.56
CA GLY A 305 -16.20 -16.51 4.49
C GLY A 305 -16.77 -17.93 4.65
N SER A 306 -16.05 -18.82 5.32
CA SER A 306 -16.46 -20.23 5.48
C SER A 306 -17.07 -20.56 6.83
N ARG A 307 -16.68 -19.84 7.90
CA ARG A 307 -17.01 -20.19 9.30
C ARG A 307 -17.44 -19.01 10.16
N GLY A 308 -17.43 -17.80 9.60
CA GLY A 308 -17.78 -16.57 10.32
C GLY A 308 -16.61 -15.95 11.09
N VAL A 309 -16.71 -14.63 11.29
CA VAL A 309 -15.65 -13.78 11.88
C VAL A 309 -15.32 -14.15 13.33
N TRP A 310 -16.30 -14.71 14.06
CA TRP A 310 -16.15 -15.16 15.44
C TRP A 310 -15.30 -16.44 15.57
N LYS A 311 -15.00 -17.13 14.46
CA LYS A 311 -14.13 -18.29 14.49
C LYS A 311 -12.67 -17.85 14.51
N ALA A 312 -11.91 -18.33 15.51
CA ALA A 312 -10.47 -18.08 15.56
C ALA A 312 -9.77 -18.52 14.26
N PRO A 313 -8.97 -17.65 13.61
CA PRO A 313 -8.18 -17.96 12.41
C PRO A 313 -6.88 -18.69 12.77
N ALA A 314 -6.99 -19.68 13.66
CA ALA A 314 -5.94 -20.57 14.11
C ALA A 314 -6.40 -22.02 13.95
N ASN A 315 -5.44 -22.95 14.00
CA ASN A 315 -5.60 -24.34 13.62
C ASN A 315 -6.00 -24.49 12.13
N VAL A 316 -5.44 -23.61 11.27
CA VAL A 316 -5.68 -23.57 9.82
C VAL A 316 -4.36 -23.82 9.09
N SER A 317 -4.38 -24.75 8.13
CA SER A 317 -3.22 -25.06 7.29
C SER A 317 -2.93 -23.93 6.32
N ILE A 318 -1.64 -23.66 6.13
CA ILE A 318 -1.16 -22.67 5.17
C ILE A 318 -0.87 -23.38 3.84
N ASN A 319 -1.49 -22.90 2.77
CA ASN A 319 -1.28 -23.41 1.41
C ASN A 319 -0.07 -22.76 0.73
N ALA A 320 0.50 -23.44 -0.27
CA ALA A 320 1.60 -22.93 -1.10
C ALA A 320 2.86 -22.50 -0.30
N ILE A 321 3.10 -23.18 0.83
CA ILE A 321 4.33 -23.06 1.58
C ILE A 321 4.97 -24.42 1.78
N ILE A 322 6.28 -24.41 1.93
CA ILE A 322 7.08 -25.58 2.28
C ILE A 322 7.10 -25.74 3.80
N GLY A 323 7.23 -24.64 4.54
CA GLY A 323 7.26 -24.66 5.99
C GLY A 323 7.49 -23.29 6.62
N PRO A 324 7.45 -23.19 7.95
CA PRO A 324 8.00 -22.05 8.66
C PRO A 324 9.53 -21.99 8.46
N ALA A 325 10.09 -20.79 8.44
CA ALA A 325 11.54 -20.57 8.32
C ALA A 325 12.32 -21.15 9.53
N VAL A 326 11.66 -21.17 10.70
CA VAL A 326 12.16 -21.75 11.93
C VAL A 326 11.14 -22.78 12.42
N ASN A 327 11.58 -23.99 12.75
CA ASN A 327 10.70 -24.97 13.36
C ASN A 327 10.59 -24.67 14.86
N LEU A 328 9.37 -24.41 15.33
CA LEU A 328 9.10 -24.15 16.75
C LEU A 328 8.51 -25.38 17.43
N ASP A 329 9.13 -25.78 18.53
CA ASP A 329 8.59 -26.78 19.43
C ASP A 329 7.67 -26.16 20.50
N ASN A 330 7.28 -26.94 21.52
CA ASN A 330 6.42 -26.43 22.59
C ASN A 330 7.15 -25.49 23.55
N LYS A 331 8.45 -25.70 23.77
CA LYS A 331 9.28 -24.90 24.66
C LYS A 331 9.53 -23.53 24.03
N ASP A 332 9.82 -23.50 22.73
CA ASP A 332 9.98 -22.23 21.99
C ASP A 332 8.71 -21.37 22.07
N GLN A 333 7.54 -22.01 22.00
CA GLN A 333 6.25 -21.32 22.04
C GLN A 333 5.85 -20.81 23.44
N GLU A 334 6.40 -21.37 24.52
CA GLU A 334 5.91 -21.16 25.89
C GLU A 334 5.80 -19.67 26.26
N ASN A 335 6.82 -18.89 25.94
CA ASN A 335 6.90 -17.46 26.22
C ASN A 335 6.40 -16.58 25.06
N MET A 336 5.84 -17.15 24.00
CA MET A 336 5.29 -16.39 22.87
C MET A 336 3.90 -15.81 23.18
N ASN A 337 3.07 -16.57 23.90
CA ASN A 337 1.67 -16.21 24.12
C ASN A 337 1.46 -15.33 25.35
N VAL A 338 2.25 -15.47 26.42
CA VAL A 338 2.18 -14.68 27.65
C VAL A 338 3.55 -14.10 27.93
N ASP A 339 3.62 -12.78 28.09
CA ASP A 339 4.86 -12.04 28.31
C ASP A 339 4.61 -10.91 29.33
N THR A 340 5.66 -10.47 30.03
CA THR A 340 5.58 -9.39 31.02
C THR A 340 5.20 -8.05 30.40
N SER A 341 5.53 -7.82 29.12
CA SER A 341 5.09 -6.64 28.36
C SER A 341 3.60 -6.65 28.03
N GLY A 342 2.92 -7.79 28.17
CA GLY A 342 1.52 -7.96 27.77
C GLY A 342 1.30 -8.30 26.30
N LYS A 343 2.34 -8.26 25.47
CA LYS A 343 2.25 -8.45 24.01
C LYS A 343 2.41 -9.91 23.59
N SER A 344 1.34 -10.53 23.11
CA SER A 344 1.39 -11.89 22.53
C SER A 344 1.93 -11.89 21.10
N ILE A 345 2.62 -12.98 20.76
CA ILE A 345 3.01 -13.32 19.39
C ILE A 345 2.46 -14.71 19.08
N ASN A 346 1.75 -14.84 17.97
CA ASN A 346 1.13 -16.09 17.55
C ASN A 346 2.14 -16.94 16.78
N ALA A 347 2.25 -18.22 17.14
CA ALA A 347 3.15 -19.15 16.46
C ALA A 347 2.58 -19.64 15.12
N ILE A 348 3.45 -19.87 14.14
CA ILE A 348 3.21 -20.71 12.96
C ILE A 348 4.07 -21.95 13.13
N ARG A 349 3.45 -23.14 13.11
CA ARG A 349 4.11 -24.40 13.47
C ARG A 349 3.89 -25.49 12.46
N ALA A 350 4.94 -26.25 12.18
CA ALA A 350 4.84 -27.47 11.40
C ALA A 350 4.41 -28.65 12.27
N PHE A 351 3.43 -29.41 11.81
CA PHE A 351 2.94 -30.62 12.44
C PHE A 351 3.02 -31.79 11.47
N THR A 352 3.61 -32.90 11.91
CA THR A 352 3.65 -34.14 11.14
C THR A 352 2.24 -34.59 10.75
N GLY A 353 2.01 -34.83 9.46
CA GLY A 353 0.71 -35.25 8.92
C GLY A 353 -0.35 -34.16 8.78
N ARG A 354 -0.10 -32.92 9.23
CA ARG A 354 -1.04 -31.79 9.13
C ARG A 354 -0.47 -30.55 8.42
N GLY A 355 0.83 -30.59 8.11
CA GLY A 355 1.55 -29.50 7.49
C GLY A 355 1.77 -28.33 8.44
N SER A 356 1.95 -27.14 7.89
CA SER A 356 2.21 -25.92 8.63
C SER A 356 0.90 -25.21 8.97
N LEU A 357 0.66 -24.96 10.26
CA LEU A 357 -0.58 -24.39 10.78
C LEU A 357 -0.31 -23.03 11.42
N VAL A 358 -1.25 -22.09 11.25
CA VAL A 358 -1.34 -20.94 12.15
C VAL A 358 -1.80 -21.45 13.52
N TRP A 359 -1.00 -21.22 14.55
CA TRP A 359 -1.13 -21.86 15.86
C TRP A 359 -1.28 -20.85 17.03
N GLY A 360 -1.93 -19.72 16.75
CA GLY A 360 -2.30 -18.71 17.75
C GLY A 360 -3.31 -17.72 17.20
N ALA A 361 -4.14 -17.16 18.07
CA ALA A 361 -5.17 -16.17 17.72
C ALA A 361 -5.31 -15.06 18.78
N ARG A 362 -4.21 -14.69 19.46
CA ARG A 362 -4.16 -13.58 20.41
C ARG A 362 -3.82 -12.26 19.71
N THR A 363 -4.35 -11.17 20.24
CA THR A 363 -3.96 -9.80 19.88
C THR A 363 -2.69 -9.40 20.64
N LEU A 364 -2.17 -8.21 20.36
CA LEU A 364 -1.10 -7.59 21.13
C LEU A 364 -1.54 -7.18 22.55
N ALA A 365 -2.85 -7.11 22.82
CA ALA A 365 -3.43 -7.01 24.16
C ALA A 365 -3.57 -8.41 24.79
N GLY A 366 -2.48 -9.18 24.77
CA GLY A 366 -2.46 -10.60 25.09
C GLY A 366 -2.85 -10.95 26.54
N ASN A 367 -2.53 -10.05 27.46
CA ASN A 367 -2.87 -10.21 28.89
C ASN A 367 -4.22 -9.59 29.25
N ASP A 368 -4.88 -8.89 28.32
CA ASP A 368 -6.20 -8.32 28.54
C ASP A 368 -7.26 -9.43 28.73
N ASN A 369 -8.36 -9.16 29.43
CA ASN A 369 -9.43 -10.13 29.67
C ASN A 369 -10.57 -10.05 28.66
N GLU A 370 -10.71 -8.92 27.98
CA GLU A 370 -11.77 -8.61 27.02
C GLU A 370 -11.26 -8.77 25.58
N TRP A 371 -10.15 -8.11 25.25
CA TRP A 371 -9.64 -7.95 23.88
C TRP A 371 -8.49 -8.89 23.52
N ARG A 372 -8.28 -9.92 24.35
CA ARG A 372 -7.21 -10.93 24.18
C ARG A 372 -7.20 -11.59 22.81
N TYR A 373 -8.37 -11.85 22.24
CA TYR A 373 -8.51 -12.76 21.11
C TYR A 373 -8.90 -12.01 19.82
N VAL A 374 -8.17 -12.31 18.75
CA VAL A 374 -8.44 -11.84 17.39
C VAL A 374 -9.91 -12.03 16.97
N PRO A 375 -10.53 -13.22 17.06
CA PRO A 375 -11.91 -13.40 16.62
C PRO A 375 -12.91 -12.52 17.39
N VAL A 376 -12.66 -12.28 18.69
CA VAL A 376 -13.53 -11.45 19.53
C VAL A 376 -13.47 -10.01 19.04
N ARG A 377 -12.27 -9.43 18.92
CA ARG A 377 -12.13 -8.04 18.46
C ARG A 377 -12.60 -7.85 17.02
N ARG A 378 -12.31 -8.79 16.12
CA ARG A 378 -12.76 -8.73 14.73
C ARG A 378 -14.27 -8.81 14.61
N PHE A 379 -14.93 -9.62 15.43
CA PHE A 379 -16.40 -9.66 15.46
C PHE A 379 -16.98 -8.32 15.91
N TYR A 380 -16.43 -7.69 16.96
CA TYR A 380 -16.86 -6.36 17.39
C TYR A 380 -16.70 -5.32 16.29
N ILE A 381 -15.55 -5.28 15.61
CA ILE A 381 -15.32 -4.36 14.48
C ILE A 381 -16.36 -4.59 13.38
N MET A 382 -16.63 -5.86 13.02
CA MET A 382 -17.63 -6.19 12.00
C MET A 382 -19.04 -5.76 12.42
N ALA A 383 -19.42 -6.01 13.67
CA ALA A 383 -20.73 -5.65 14.20
C ALA A 383 -20.91 -4.12 14.27
N GLU A 384 -19.94 -3.40 14.84
CA GLU A 384 -19.92 -1.93 14.92
C GLU A 384 -20.08 -1.30 13.53
N GLU A 385 -19.31 -1.74 12.54
CA GLU A 385 -19.35 -1.18 11.19
C GLU A 385 -20.63 -1.55 10.43
N SER A 386 -21.15 -2.76 10.63
CA SER A 386 -22.42 -3.21 10.02
C SER A 386 -23.60 -2.42 10.59
N ILE A 387 -23.64 -2.23 11.90
CA ILE A 387 -24.69 -1.49 12.59
C ILE A 387 -24.63 -0.01 12.20
N LYS A 388 -23.43 0.60 12.17
CA LYS A 388 -23.24 2.00 11.74
C LYS A 388 -23.76 2.25 10.33
N LYS A 389 -23.46 1.37 9.38
CA LYS A 389 -23.97 1.46 8.00
C LYS A 389 -25.49 1.29 7.94
N ALA A 390 -26.03 0.37 8.73
CA ALA A 390 -27.46 0.12 8.76
C ALA A 390 -28.25 1.27 9.42
N THR A 391 -27.63 2.04 10.33
CA THR A 391 -28.27 3.19 10.98
C THR A 391 -28.18 4.49 10.18
N GLU A 392 -27.37 4.56 9.11
CA GLU A 392 -27.18 5.76 8.29
C GLU A 392 -28.49 6.35 7.71
N PRO A 393 -29.45 5.55 7.21
CA PRO A 393 -30.73 6.08 6.71
C PRO A 393 -31.61 6.74 7.77
N PHE A 394 -31.32 6.55 9.06
CA PHE A 394 -32.07 7.19 10.16
C PHE A 394 -31.48 8.56 10.55
N VAL A 395 -30.36 8.97 9.94
CA VAL A 395 -29.82 10.31 10.12
C VAL A 395 -30.80 11.32 9.52
N PHE A 396 -31.19 12.33 10.31
CA PHE A 396 -32.22 13.34 10.00
C PHE A 396 -33.68 12.86 10.04
N GLU A 397 -33.96 11.62 10.45
CA GLU A 397 -35.32 11.23 10.83
C GLU A 397 -35.74 11.91 12.15
N PRO A 398 -37.05 12.07 12.41
CA PRO A 398 -37.53 12.56 13.70
C PRO A 398 -36.97 11.73 14.88
N ASN A 399 -36.35 12.41 15.86
CA ASN A 399 -35.79 11.78 17.06
C ASN A 399 -36.90 11.45 18.07
N ASP A 400 -37.75 10.48 17.71
CA ASP A 400 -38.92 10.07 18.49
C ASP A 400 -38.95 8.56 18.76
N ALA A 401 -39.90 8.13 19.59
CA ALA A 401 -40.06 6.74 19.97
C ALA A 401 -40.26 5.77 18.78
N ASN A 402 -40.86 6.22 17.67
CA ASN A 402 -41.07 5.36 16.51
C ASN A 402 -39.73 5.06 15.82
N THR A 403 -38.87 6.07 15.69
CA THR A 403 -37.51 5.91 15.13
C THR A 403 -36.66 5.01 16.03
N TRP A 404 -36.71 5.22 17.36
CA TRP A 404 -35.96 4.39 18.32
C TRP A 404 -36.35 2.92 18.24
N VAL A 405 -37.65 2.61 18.18
CA VAL A 405 -38.16 1.24 18.07
C VAL A 405 -37.68 0.58 16.76
N LYS A 406 -37.67 1.30 15.65
CA LYS A 406 -37.18 0.78 14.35
C LYS A 406 -35.69 0.46 14.41
N VAL A 407 -34.88 1.38 14.94
CA VAL A 407 -33.43 1.20 15.08
C VAL A 407 -33.12 0.02 16.00
N ARG A 408 -33.78 -0.05 17.17
CA ARG A 408 -33.63 -1.18 18.09
C ARG A 408 -33.95 -2.51 17.43
N ALA A 409 -35.14 -2.62 16.82
CA ALA A 409 -35.58 -3.86 16.19
C ALA A 409 -34.64 -4.30 15.05
N MET A 410 -34.11 -3.36 14.27
CA MET A 410 -33.12 -3.65 13.23
C MET A 410 -31.84 -4.26 13.82
N ILE A 411 -31.29 -3.65 14.88
CA ILE A 411 -30.07 -4.12 15.53
C ILE A 411 -30.30 -5.47 16.21
N GLU A 412 -31.40 -5.63 16.94
CA GLU A 412 -31.79 -6.90 17.57
C GLU A 412 -31.91 -8.01 16.52
N ASN A 413 -32.57 -7.76 15.39
CA ASN A 413 -32.69 -8.75 14.32
C ASN A 413 -31.33 -9.18 13.77
N PHE A 414 -30.40 -8.24 13.57
CA PHE A 414 -29.03 -8.57 13.17
C PHE A 414 -28.34 -9.47 14.20
N LEU A 415 -28.40 -9.11 15.50
CA LEU A 415 -27.76 -9.87 16.57
C LEU A 415 -28.40 -11.25 16.78
N ILE A 416 -29.71 -11.39 16.57
CA ILE A 416 -30.40 -12.69 16.56
C ILE A 416 -29.83 -13.60 15.47
N LEU A 417 -29.56 -13.07 14.27
CA LEU A 417 -28.96 -13.85 13.19
C LEU A 417 -27.54 -14.30 13.57
N GLN A 418 -26.74 -13.43 14.20
CA GLN A 418 -25.41 -13.78 14.68
C GLN A 418 -25.45 -14.84 15.81
N TRP A 419 -26.38 -14.70 16.75
CA TRP A 419 -26.59 -15.68 17.82
C TRP A 419 -27.00 -17.06 17.26
N ARG A 420 -27.96 -17.10 16.32
CA ARG A 420 -28.36 -18.34 15.64
C ARG A 420 -27.23 -19.00 14.87
N ALA A 421 -26.29 -18.21 14.32
CA ALA A 421 -25.09 -18.70 13.67
C ALA A 421 -24.01 -19.19 14.65
N GLY A 422 -24.23 -19.03 15.97
CA GLY A 422 -23.30 -19.44 17.01
C GLY A 422 -22.17 -18.45 17.28
N ALA A 423 -22.33 -17.18 16.89
CA ALA A 423 -21.33 -16.15 17.15
C ALA A 423 -21.36 -15.61 18.59
N LEU A 424 -22.54 -15.65 19.21
CA LEU A 424 -22.79 -15.15 20.55
C LEU A 424 -23.12 -16.31 21.51
N GLN A 425 -22.60 -16.24 22.74
CA GLN A 425 -22.84 -17.20 23.82
C GLN A 425 -24.15 -16.88 24.54
N GLY A 426 -24.85 -17.91 25.01
CA GLY A 426 -26.11 -17.77 25.73
C GLY A 426 -27.12 -18.79 25.24
N ALA A 427 -27.88 -19.38 26.15
CA ALA A 427 -28.93 -20.34 25.79
C ALA A 427 -30.15 -19.65 25.16
N LYS A 428 -30.30 -18.34 25.41
CA LYS A 428 -31.35 -17.48 24.87
C LYS A 428 -30.77 -16.13 24.41
N PRO A 429 -31.43 -15.41 23.47
CA PRO A 429 -30.96 -14.12 22.98
C PRO A 429 -30.65 -13.09 24.08
N GLU A 430 -31.45 -13.07 25.14
CA GLU A 430 -31.34 -12.09 26.24
C GLU A 430 -30.11 -12.32 27.13
N GLU A 431 -29.53 -13.52 27.08
CA GLU A 431 -28.23 -13.82 27.72
C GLU A 431 -27.05 -13.47 26.80
N ALA A 432 -27.31 -13.34 25.49
CA ALA A 432 -26.30 -13.22 24.46
C ALA A 432 -26.03 -11.78 24.03
N PHE A 433 -27.05 -10.93 24.05
CA PHE A 433 -26.92 -9.51 23.76
C PHE A 433 -28.06 -8.70 24.37
N TYR A 434 -27.88 -7.39 24.42
CA TYR A 434 -28.95 -6.42 24.70
C TYR A 434 -28.82 -5.21 23.77
N VAL A 435 -29.95 -4.54 23.52
CA VAL A 435 -30.02 -3.28 22.78
C VAL A 435 -30.96 -2.33 23.51
N HIS A 436 -30.42 -1.29 24.13
CA HIS A 436 -31.18 -0.29 24.86
C HIS A 436 -31.25 1.02 24.08
N VAL A 437 -32.44 1.63 24.01
CA VAL A 437 -32.64 2.95 23.40
C VAL A 437 -33.99 3.54 23.85
N GLY A 438 -33.91 4.68 24.52
CA GLY A 438 -35.10 5.42 24.93
C GLY A 438 -34.84 6.56 25.92
N LEU A 439 -35.85 7.42 26.08
CA LEU A 439 -35.87 8.46 27.12
C LEU A 439 -35.94 7.81 28.51
N ASN A 440 -35.05 8.23 29.41
CA ASN A 440 -34.83 7.64 30.74
C ASN A 440 -34.29 6.20 30.73
N GLU A 441 -33.86 5.69 29.58
CA GLU A 441 -33.13 4.42 29.45
C GLU A 441 -31.67 4.72 29.08
N THR A 442 -31.45 5.27 27.88
CA THR A 442 -30.11 5.65 27.37
C THR A 442 -29.95 7.15 27.13
N MET A 443 -31.05 7.90 27.12
CA MET A 443 -31.08 9.32 26.78
C MET A 443 -31.81 10.15 27.84
N THR A 444 -31.35 11.38 28.04
CA THR A 444 -32.06 12.41 28.80
C THR A 444 -32.90 13.29 27.87
N ALA A 445 -33.76 14.14 28.44
CA ALA A 445 -34.49 15.15 27.65
C ALA A 445 -33.53 16.13 26.95
N LEU A 446 -32.37 16.42 27.55
CA LEU A 446 -31.36 17.29 26.95
C LEU A 446 -30.73 16.63 25.71
N ASP A 447 -30.42 15.33 25.76
CA ASP A 447 -29.88 14.60 24.60
C ASP A 447 -30.82 14.69 23.39
N ILE A 448 -32.13 14.56 23.63
CA ILE A 448 -33.14 14.68 22.58
C ILE A 448 -33.20 16.11 22.01
N LEU A 449 -33.18 17.13 22.87
CA LEU A 449 -33.17 18.54 22.46
C LEU A 449 -31.92 18.90 21.66
N GLU A 450 -30.78 18.28 21.98
CA GLU A 450 -29.53 18.42 21.24
C GLU A 450 -29.46 17.53 19.97
N GLY A 451 -30.53 16.78 19.66
CA GLY A 451 -30.61 15.94 18.47
C GLY A 451 -29.77 14.66 18.54
N ARG A 452 -29.41 14.20 19.74
CA ARG A 452 -28.65 12.96 19.95
C ARG A 452 -29.58 11.78 20.15
N MET A 453 -29.29 10.68 19.45
CA MET A 453 -29.89 9.36 19.68
C MET A 453 -28.80 8.41 20.17
N ILE A 454 -28.88 7.95 21.42
CA ILE A 454 -27.87 7.09 22.06
C ILE A 454 -28.42 5.66 22.14
N VAL A 455 -27.73 4.72 21.49
CA VAL A 455 -28.07 3.30 21.50
C VAL A 455 -26.96 2.54 22.24
N GLU A 456 -27.31 1.82 23.29
CA GLU A 456 -26.36 1.01 24.06
C GLU A 456 -26.50 -0.46 23.66
N ILE A 457 -25.39 -1.11 23.31
CA ILE A 457 -25.37 -2.46 22.74
C ILE A 457 -24.32 -3.30 23.45
N GLY A 458 -24.73 -4.39 24.09
CA GLY A 458 -23.83 -5.39 24.68
C GLY A 458 -23.90 -6.71 23.93
N MET A 459 -22.76 -7.41 23.80
CA MET A 459 -22.67 -8.68 23.07
C MET A 459 -21.73 -9.67 23.80
N ALA A 460 -22.17 -10.93 23.96
CA ALA A 460 -21.37 -11.99 24.56
C ALA A 460 -20.70 -12.86 23.48
N VAL A 461 -19.63 -12.37 22.85
CA VAL A 461 -18.98 -13.09 21.73
C VAL A 461 -18.29 -14.37 22.19
N VAL A 462 -18.41 -15.44 21.39
CA VAL A 462 -17.76 -16.73 21.68
C VAL A 462 -16.24 -16.60 21.73
N ARG A 463 -15.64 -17.13 22.80
CA ARG A 463 -14.18 -17.23 22.98
C ARG A 463 -13.66 -18.60 22.50
N PRO A 464 -12.46 -18.66 21.89
CA PRO A 464 -11.86 -19.93 21.50
C PRO A 464 -11.38 -20.74 22.71
N ALA A 465 -11.48 -22.07 22.63
CA ALA A 465 -10.83 -22.98 23.57
C ALA A 465 -9.34 -23.12 23.21
N GLU A 466 -8.47 -22.44 23.96
CA GLU A 466 -7.02 -22.45 23.73
C GLU A 466 -6.31 -23.66 24.36
N PHE A 467 -6.81 -24.15 25.48
CA PHE A 467 -6.23 -25.27 26.22
C PHE A 467 -7.25 -26.38 26.45
N ILE A 468 -6.85 -27.63 26.23
CA ILE A 468 -7.64 -28.82 26.55
C ILE A 468 -6.85 -29.61 27.60
N VAL A 469 -7.39 -29.71 28.82
CA VAL A 469 -6.77 -30.47 29.92
C VAL A 469 -7.50 -31.80 30.06
N LEU A 470 -6.82 -32.90 29.71
CA LEU A 470 -7.33 -34.25 29.92
C LEU A 470 -6.92 -34.74 31.30
N ARG A 471 -7.89 -35.06 32.15
CA ARG A 471 -7.67 -35.61 33.49
C ARG A 471 -8.06 -37.08 33.48
N PHE A 472 -7.07 -37.96 33.64
CA PHE A 472 -7.30 -39.41 33.74
C PHE A 472 -7.32 -39.82 35.22
N SER A 473 -8.30 -40.64 35.60
CA SER A 473 -8.33 -41.33 36.90
C SER A 473 -8.58 -42.81 36.68
N HIS A 474 -7.93 -43.65 37.49
CA HIS A 474 -8.20 -45.08 37.51
C HIS A 474 -9.36 -45.35 38.48
N LEU A 475 -10.50 -45.80 37.95
CA LEU A 475 -11.65 -46.17 38.77
C LEU A 475 -11.47 -47.61 39.28
N MET A 476 -11.29 -47.81 40.58
CA MET A 476 -11.33 -49.15 41.16
C MET A 476 -12.77 -49.65 41.25
N GLN A 477 -12.98 -50.91 40.87
CA GLN A 477 -14.29 -51.57 40.92
C GLN A 477 -14.79 -51.61 42.37
N SER A 478 -15.91 -50.96 42.66
CA SER A 478 -16.57 -51.03 43.96
C SER A 478 -17.02 -52.47 44.21
N GLY A 479 -16.40 -53.15 45.17
CA GLY A 479 -16.80 -54.49 45.57
C GLY A 479 -18.25 -54.49 46.04
N GLN A 480 -19.08 -55.34 45.44
CA GLN A 480 -20.35 -55.74 46.03
C GLN A 480 -20.01 -56.55 47.29
N GLY A 481 -20.23 -55.94 48.46
CA GLY A 481 -20.18 -56.62 49.76
C GLY A 481 -21.41 -57.47 49.99
#